data_AF-A0A9D6RH98-F1
#
_entry.id   AF-A0A9D6RH98-F1
#
_cell.length_a   1.000
_cell.length_b   1.000
_cell.length_c   1.000
_cell.angle_alpha   90.00
_cell.angle_beta   90.00
_cell.angle_gamma   90.00
#
_symmetry.space_group_name_H-M   'P 1'
#
loop_
_entity.id
_entity.type
_entity.pdbx_description
1 polymer ?
#
loop_
_entity_poly.entity_id
_entity_poly.type
_entity_poly.pdbx_seq_one_letter_code
_entity_poly.pdbx_strand_id
1 'polypeptide(L)' 'MLGCAPEAHVILDKDGVRGTTYTACRENAEVIFYTVTGMGHFWPGGKSHMPERVIGKSSDVINATDLIWEFFQRHPM' A
#
# COMPACT_ATOMS: atom_id res chain seq x y z
N MET A 1 -11.48 4.88 -14.84
CA MET A 1 -11.02 3.55 -14.39
C MET A 1 -9.68 3.27 -15.06
N LEU A 2 -8.68 2.75 -14.34
CA LEU A 2 -7.28 2.63 -14.80
C LEU A 2 -7.07 1.62 -15.95
N GLY A 3 -8.09 0.83 -16.27
CA GLY A 3 -8.10 -0.07 -17.44
C GLY A 3 -7.14 -1.26 -17.34
N CYS A 4 -6.85 -1.72 -16.12
CA CYS A 4 -6.04 -2.90 -15.86
C CYS A 4 -6.79 -4.21 -16.13
N ALA A 5 -6.05 -5.32 -16.20
CA ALA A 5 -6.63 -6.66 -16.17
C ALA A 5 -7.53 -6.85 -14.93
N PRO A 6 -8.61 -7.63 -15.03
CA PRO A 6 -9.56 -7.80 -13.92
C PRO A 6 -8.99 -8.64 -12.77
N GLU A 7 -7.99 -9.46 -13.04
CA GLU A 7 -7.31 -10.27 -12.03
C GLU A 7 -6.11 -9.51 -11.46
N ALA A 8 -6.06 -9.40 -10.13
CA ALA A 8 -4.92 -8.85 -9.41
C ALA A 8 -4.08 -9.98 -8.81
N HIS A 9 -2.77 -9.81 -8.80
CA HIS A 9 -1.86 -10.79 -8.20
C HIS A 9 -1.46 -10.35 -6.80
N VAL A 10 -1.55 -11.26 -5.82
CA VAL A 10 -1.14 -10.98 -4.44
C VAL A 10 0.37 -11.00 -4.34
N ILE A 11 0.95 -9.94 -3.79
CA ILE A 11 2.40 -9.80 -3.58
C ILE A 11 2.77 -9.76 -2.10
N LEU A 12 1.80 -9.52 -1.22
CA LEU A 12 1.95 -9.56 0.24
C LEU A 12 0.63 -10.00 0.85
N ASP A 13 0.68 -10.94 1.79
CA ASP A 13 -0.45 -11.30 2.65
C ASP A 13 0.12 -11.70 4.02
N LYS A 14 0.15 -10.76 4.95
CA LYS A 14 0.80 -10.93 6.25
C LYS A 14 0.16 -10.03 7.29
N ASP A 15 -0.18 -10.60 8.44
CA ASP A 15 -0.58 -9.87 9.66
C ASP A 15 -1.64 -8.76 9.41
N GLY A 16 -2.63 -9.04 8.57
CA GLY A 16 -3.70 -8.08 8.22
C GLY A 16 -3.32 -7.05 7.17
N VAL A 17 -2.14 -7.18 6.54
CA VAL A 17 -1.74 -6.41 5.36
C VAL A 17 -1.81 -7.26 4.11
N ARG A 18 -2.51 -6.76 3.09
CA ARG A 18 -2.59 -7.39 1.78
C ARG A 18 -2.14 -6.42 0.70
N GLY A 19 -1.09 -6.79 -0.04
CA GLY A 19 -0.62 -6.10 -1.23
C GLY A 19 -1.03 -6.84 -2.49
N THR A 20 -1.59 -6.15 -3.47
CA THR A 20 -1.96 -6.70 -4.78
C THR A 20 -1.43 -5.83 -5.90
N THR A 21 -0.85 -6.43 -6.93
CA THR A 21 -0.46 -5.74 -8.16
C THR A 21 -1.51 -5.94 -9.25
N TYR A 22 -1.75 -4.89 -10.02
CA TYR A 22 -2.57 -4.88 -11.22
C TYR A 22 -1.68 -4.56 -12.41
N THR A 23 -1.72 -5.44 -13.41
CA THR A 23 -0.90 -5.34 -14.62
C THR A 23 -1.78 -5.10 -15.85
N ALA A 24 -1.13 -4.89 -17.01
CA ALA A 24 -1.81 -4.61 -18.27
C ALA A 24 -2.80 -3.43 -18.17
N CYS A 25 -2.45 -2.42 -17.39
CA CYS A 25 -3.17 -1.16 -17.32
C CYS A 25 -2.92 -0.32 -18.58
N ARG A 26 -3.71 0.74 -18.75
CA ARG A 26 -3.49 1.71 -19.83
C ARG A 26 -2.06 2.22 -19.81
N GLU A 27 -1.48 2.40 -21.00
CA GLU A 27 -0.12 2.94 -21.17
C GLU A 27 0.97 2.12 -20.46
N ASN A 28 0.73 0.81 -20.28
CA ASN A 28 1.63 -0.09 -19.54
C ASN A 28 1.90 0.35 -18.10
N ALA A 29 0.97 1.07 -17.47
CA ALA A 29 1.11 1.47 -16.08
C ALA A 29 1.15 0.26 -15.13
N GLU A 30 1.96 0.35 -14.08
CA GLU A 30 1.94 -0.58 -12.94
C GLU A 30 1.13 0.05 -11.79
N VAL A 31 0.25 -0.74 -11.16
CA VAL A 31 -0.50 -0.31 -9.98
C VAL A 31 -0.32 -1.34 -8.88
N ILE A 32 0.20 -0.93 -7.73
CA ILE A 32 0.25 -1.76 -6.52
C ILE A 32 -0.69 -1.15 -5.48
N PHE A 33 -1.58 -1.98 -4.94
CA PHE A 33 -2.56 -1.61 -3.94
C PHE A 33 -2.31 -2.35 -2.64
N TYR A 34 -2.16 -1.61 -1.54
CA TYR A 34 -2.01 -2.17 -0.20
C TYR A 34 -3.24 -1.86 0.66
N THR A 35 -3.83 -2.90 1.24
CA THR A 35 -4.85 -2.82 2.28
C THR A 35 -4.23 -3.13 3.63
N VAL A 36 -4.43 -2.28 4.63
CA VAL A 36 -4.02 -2.52 6.02
C VAL A 36 -5.28 -2.61 6.87
N THR A 37 -5.72 -3.83 7.18
CA THR A 37 -6.98 -4.09 7.88
C THR A 37 -6.86 -3.72 9.36
N GLY A 38 -7.86 -2.99 9.86
CA GLY A 38 -7.96 -2.63 11.29
C GLY A 38 -7.03 -1.51 11.74
N MET A 39 -6.23 -0.94 10.84
CA MET A 39 -5.47 0.28 11.12
C MET A 39 -6.40 1.49 11.16
N GLY A 40 -6.07 2.44 12.04
CA GLY A 40 -6.69 3.75 12.07
C GLY A 40 -6.27 4.65 10.91
N HIS A 41 -6.59 5.94 11.01
CA HIS A 41 -6.16 6.97 10.08
C HIS A 41 -4.70 7.37 10.36
N PHE A 42 -3.81 6.41 10.13
CA PHE A 42 -2.38 6.48 10.41
C PHE A 42 -1.56 6.23 9.13
N TRP A 43 -0.33 6.74 9.07
CA TRP A 43 0.62 6.39 8.01
C TRP A 43 1.33 5.06 8.34
N PRO A 44 1.19 3.98 7.55
CA PRO A 44 1.82 2.69 7.87
C PRO A 44 3.33 2.79 8.06
N GLY A 45 3.84 2.26 9.18
CA GLY A 45 5.25 2.37 9.59
C GLY A 45 5.70 3.77 10.03
N GLY A 46 4.78 4.74 10.07
CA GLY A 46 5.03 6.08 10.57
C GLY A 46 4.96 6.17 12.10
N LYS A 47 5.27 7.35 12.65
CA LYS A 47 5.03 7.69 14.05
C LYS A 47 4.04 8.86 14.13
N SER A 48 3.11 8.79 15.07
CA SER A 48 2.17 9.87 15.37
C SER A 48 2.31 10.32 16.81
N HIS A 49 2.05 11.60 17.03
CA HIS A 49 2.00 12.20 18.37
C HIS A 49 0.56 12.26 18.92
N MET A 50 -0.43 11.79 18.17
CA MET A 50 -1.84 11.80 18.58
C MET A 50 -2.22 10.52 19.32
N PRO A 51 -3.10 10.58 20.34
CA PRO A 51 -3.56 9.40 21.05
C PRO A 51 -4.33 8.42 20.15
N GLU A 52 -4.12 7.12 20.36
CA GLU A 52 -4.80 6.04 19.63
C GLU A 52 -6.33 6.20 19.63
N ARG A 53 -6.93 6.69 20.73
CA ARG A 53 -8.39 6.89 20.80
C ARG A 53 -8.95 7.84 19.73
N VAL A 54 -8.10 8.70 19.15
CA VAL A 54 -8.51 9.72 18.17
C VAL A 54 -8.28 9.23 16.75
N ILE A 55 -7.12 8.61 16.50
CA ILE A 55 -6.68 8.26 15.14
C ILE A 55 -6.68 6.77 14.86
N GLY A 56 -7.01 5.93 15.85
CA GLY A 56 -7.00 4.48 15.78
C GLY A 56 -5.60 3.85 15.91
N LYS A 57 -5.55 2.53 15.75
CA LYS A 57 -4.34 1.71 15.90
C LYS A 57 -3.34 1.99 14.78
N SER A 58 -2.05 1.95 15.09
CA SER A 58 -0.98 1.92 14.09
C SER A 58 -0.75 0.49 13.58
N SER A 59 -0.02 0.38 12.47
CA SER A 59 0.51 -0.88 11.96
C SER A 59 1.93 -0.65 11.43
N ASP A 60 2.86 -1.48 11.89
CA ASP A 60 4.27 -1.47 11.48
C ASP A 60 4.61 -2.67 10.58
N VAL A 61 3.60 -3.39 10.07
CA VAL A 61 3.79 -4.55 9.18
C VAL A 61 4.45 -4.13 7.87
N ILE A 62 4.18 -2.92 7.40
CA ILE A 62 4.84 -2.30 6.24
C ILE A 62 5.29 -0.87 6.58
N ASN A 63 6.34 -0.41 5.92
CA ASN A 63 6.70 1.00 5.85
C ASN A 63 6.21 1.56 4.51
N ALA A 64 5.16 2.39 4.55
CA ALA A 64 4.58 2.95 3.32
C ALA A 64 5.54 3.87 2.57
N THR A 65 6.42 4.58 3.29
CA THR A 65 7.40 5.47 2.66
C THR A 65 8.41 4.69 1.83
N ASP A 66 8.95 3.61 2.39
CA ASP A 66 9.93 2.76 1.68
C ASP A 66 9.29 2.11 0.45
N LEU A 67 8.08 1.57 0.58
CA LEU A 67 7.35 0.97 -0.54
C LEU A 67 7.07 1.97 -1.68
N ILE A 68 6.67 3.20 -1.34
CA ILE A 68 6.44 4.27 -2.32
C ILE A 68 7.76 4.66 -2.99
N TRP A 69 8.84 4.78 -2.22
CA TRP A 69 10.16 5.12 -2.76
C TRP A 69 10.70 4.03 -3.68
N GLU A 70 10.59 2.77 -3.30
CA GLU A 70 10.93 1.60 -4.14
C GLU A 70 10.11 1.59 -5.43
N PHE A 71 8.82 1.90 -5.37
CA PHE A 71 7.99 2.00 -6.57
C PHE A 71 8.54 3.04 -7.55
N PHE A 72 8.82 4.26 -7.10
CA PHE A 72 9.33 5.31 -7.99
C PHE A 72 10.76 5.06 -8.48
N GLN A 73 11.63 4.42 -7.68
CA GLN A 73 12.95 4.02 -8.15
C GLN A 73 12.88 3.02 -9.32
N ARG A 74 11.87 2.14 -9.34
CA ARG A 74 11.63 1.21 -10.47
C ARG A 74 10.96 1.87 -11.68
N HIS A 75 10.41 3.09 -11.51
CA HIS A 75 9.72 3.86 -12.55
C HIS A 75 10.32 5.26 -12.70
N PRO A 76 11.60 5.37 -13.09
CA PRO A 76 12.20 6.66 -13.39
C PRO A 76 11.51 7.31 -14.60
N MET A 77 11.51 8.65 -14.63
CA MET A 77 10.99 9.45 -15.74
C MET A 77 11.90 9.39 -16.98
#